data_AF-A0A3D2WEK9-F1
#
_entry.id   AF-A0A3D2WEK9-F1
#
_cell.length_a   1.000
_cell.length_b   1.000
_cell.length_c   1.000
_cell.angle_alpha   90.00
_cell.angle_beta   90.00
_cell.angle_gamma   90.00
#
_symmetry.space_group_name_H-M   'P 1'
#
loop_
_entity.id
_entity.type
_entity.pdbx_description
1 polymer ?
#
loop_
_entity_poly.entity_id
_entity_poly.type
_entity_poly.pdbx_seq_one_letter_code
_entity_poly.pdbx_strand_id
1 'polypeptide(L)' 'MRSLSRLCRKHKIESLHFHDLRHEATSRFFGKGLNPVEVAIITGHKDTRMLMRYTHLSAEDLVKRLGWMG' A
#
# COMPACT_ATOMS: atom_id res chain seq x y z
N MET A 1 -8.26 10.08 17.02
CA MET A 1 -9.06 8.83 16.94
C MET A 1 -10.55 9.05 16.67
N ARG A 2 -11.22 10.04 17.30
CA ARG A 2 -12.66 10.35 17.07
C ARG A 2 -13.02 10.81 15.64
N SER A 3 -12.06 11.37 14.89
CA SER A 3 -12.27 11.89 13.54
C SER A 3 -12.57 10.80 12.50
N LEU A 4 -11.85 9.67 12.53
CA LEU A 4 -12.05 8.54 11.61
C LEU A 4 -13.45 7.96 11.78
N SER A 5 -13.84 7.61 13.01
CA SER A 5 -15.18 7.08 13.31
C SER A 5 -16.30 8.05 12.93
N ARG A 6 -16.08 9.37 13.07
CA ARG A 6 -17.05 10.40 12.63
C ARG A 6 -17.20 10.43 11.12
N LEU A 7 -16.10 10.31 10.37
CA LEU A 7 -16.11 10.26 8.91
C LEU A 7 -16.76 8.96 8.40
N CYS A 8 -16.40 7.81 8.97
CA CYS A 8 -17.01 6.53 8.63
C CYS A 8 -18.53 6.56 8.83
N ARG A 9 -19.01 7.12 9.97
CA ARG A 9 -20.44 7.30 10.23
C ARG A 9 -21.11 8.24 9.22
N LYS A 10 -20.46 9.36 8.86
CA LYS A 10 -20.98 10.30 7.85
C LYS A 10 -21.13 9.65 6.47
N HIS A 11 -20.20 8.78 6.10
CA HIS A 11 -20.15 8.15 4.78
C HIS A 11 -20.70 6.72 4.75
N LYS A 12 -21.32 6.24 5.84
CA LYS A 12 -21.85 4.87 5.97
C LYS A 12 -20.81 3.78 5.63
N ILE A 13 -19.55 4.03 6.00
CA ILE A 13 -18.47 3.06 5.84
C ILE A 13 -18.45 2.19 7.11
N GLU A 14 -18.69 0.89 6.92
CA GLU A 14 -18.67 -0.10 7.99
C GLU A 14 -17.29 -0.76 8.09
N SER A 15 -16.92 -1.15 9.31
CA SER A 15 -15.73 -1.98 9.58
C SER A 15 -14.36 -1.44 9.11
N LEU A 16 -14.23 -0.13 8.81
CA LEU A 16 -12.93 0.48 8.51
C LEU A 16 -12.16 0.81 9.79
N HIS A 17 -10.97 0.23 9.92
CA HIS A 17 -10.03 0.48 11.00
C HIS A 17 -8.87 1.37 10.53
N PHE A 18 -8.16 1.97 11.49
CA PHE A 18 -7.03 2.85 11.18
C PHE A 18 -5.90 2.09 10.45
N HIS A 19 -5.70 0.80 10.75
CA HIS A 19 -4.69 -0.01 10.08
C HIS A 19 -4.99 -0.18 8.58
N ASP A 20 -6.26 -0.21 8.19
CA ASP A 20 -6.68 -0.37 6.79
C ASP A 20 -6.24 0.81 5.93
N LEU A 21 -6.16 2.01 6.50
CA LEU A 21 -5.62 3.17 5.81
C LEU A 21 -4.12 3.02 5.50
N ARG A 22 -3.35 2.42 6.43
CA ARG A 22 -1.94 2.11 6.19
C ARG A 22 -1.80 1.03 5.12
N HIS A 23 -2.68 0.02 5.13
CA HIS A 23 -2.74 -1.02 4.10
C HIS A 23 -3.05 -0.45 2.72
N GLU A 24 -4.04 0.43 2.62
CA GLU A 24 -4.45 1.10 1.38
C GLU A 24 -3.33 2.01 0.84
N ALA A 25 -2.73 2.85 1.69
CA ALA A 25 -1.62 3.70 1.30
C ALA A 25 -0.42 2.89 0.79
N THR A 26 -0.07 1.79 1.49
CA THR A 26 0.99 0.88 1.09
C THR A 26 0.71 0.28 -0.29
N SER A 27 -0.51 -0.21 -0.51
CA SER A 27 -0.92 -0.80 -1.79
C SER A 27 -0.85 0.22 -2.95
N ARG A 28 -1.27 1.46 -2.72
CA ARG A 28 -1.16 2.54 -3.71
C ARG A 28 0.27 2.90 -4.06
N PHE A 29 1.20 2.84 -3.11
CA PHE A 29 2.61 3.09 -3.41
C PHE A 29 3.21 2.02 -4.32
N PHE A 30 2.88 0.74 -4.08
CA PHE A 30 3.29 -0.33 -4.97
C PHE A 30 2.67 -0.20 -6.37
N GLY A 31 1.38 0.17 -6.46
CA GLY A 31 0.75 0.47 -7.76
C GLY A 31 1.32 1.70 -8.49
N LYS A 32 2.13 2.52 -7.81
CA LYS A 32 2.91 3.62 -8.42
C LYS A 32 4.33 3.18 -8.82
N GLY A 33 4.67 1.91 -8.66
CA GLY A 33 5.98 1.35 -9.03
C GLY A 33 7.10 1.59 -8.01
N LEU A 34 6.78 2.04 -6.79
CA LEU A 34 7.79 2.18 -5.73
C LEU A 34 8.28 0.80 -5.28
N ASN A 35 9.56 0.72 -4.96
CA ASN A 35 10.17 -0.51 -4.47
C ASN A 35 9.96 -0.69 -2.95
N PRO A 36 10.13 -1.91 -2.41
CA PRO A 36 9.88 -2.19 -1.00
C PRO A 36 10.65 -1.32 0.00
N VAL A 37 11.86 -0.86 -0.34
CA VAL A 37 12.67 -0.01 0.55
C VAL A 37 12.09 1.40 0.62
N GLU A 38 11.73 2.00 -0.51
CA GLU A 38 11.06 3.31 -0.56
C GLU A 38 9.75 3.29 0.21
N VAL A 39 8.94 2.25 0.00
CA VAL A 39 7.67 2.09 0.72
C VAL A 39 7.91 1.91 2.22
N ALA A 40 8.92 1.16 2.64
CA ALA A 40 9.24 0.98 4.06
C ALA A 40 9.61 2.29 4.75
N ILE A 41 10.40 3.15 4.09
CA ILE A 41 10.77 4.47 4.61
C ILE A 41 9.53 5.35 4.78
N ILE A 42 8.68 5.46 3.75
CA ILE A 42 7.48 6.30 3.77
C ILE A 42 6.48 5.83 4.82
N THR A 43 6.29 4.52 4.93
CA THR A 43 5.26 3.92 5.80
C THR A 43 5.78 3.59 7.20
N GLY A 44 7.06 3.79 7.49
CA GLY A 44 7.69 3.50 8.78
C GLY A 44 7.77 2.01 9.12
N HIS A 45 8.00 1.14 8.14
CA HIS A 45 8.26 -0.29 8.40
C HIS A 45 9.74 -0.49 8.74
N LYS A 46 10.01 -1.06 9.91
CA LYS A 46 11.37 -1.47 10.33
C LYS A 46 11.88 -2.71 9.58
N ASP A 47 10.95 -3.53 9.10
CA ASP A 47 11.21 -4.79 8.43
C ASP A 47 10.42 -4.88 7.13
N THR A 48 11.14 -5.03 6.01
CA THR A 48 10.58 -5.11 4.66
C THR A 48 9.84 -6.43 4.39
N ARG A 49 10.03 -7.47 5.22
CA ARG A 49 9.31 -8.75 5.07
C ARG A 49 7.79 -8.58 5.14
N MET A 50 7.31 -7.61 5.90
CA MET A 50 5.87 -7.28 5.98
C MET A 50 5.32 -6.69 4.67
N LEU A 51 6.19 -6.14 3.81
CA LEU A 51 5.80 -5.55 2.53
C LEU A 51 5.77 -6.55 1.37
N MET A 52 6.33 -7.75 1.55
CA MET A 52 6.37 -8.80 0.52
C MET A 52 4.98 -9.24 0.05
N ARG A 53 3.92 -8.98 0.82
CA ARG A 53 2.54 -9.26 0.39
C ARG A 53 2.03 -8.33 -0.72
N TYR A 54 2.68 -7.19 -0.96
CA TYR A 54 2.29 -6.22 -1.99
C TYR A 54 3.19 -6.28 -3.23
N THR A 55 4.25 -7.08 -3.22
CA THR A 55 5.21 -7.13 -4.33
C THR A 55 4.69 -7.91 -5.54
N HIS A 56 3.64 -8.74 -5.38
CA HIS A 56 2.98 -9.37 -6.52
C HIS A 56 2.46 -8.35 -7.55
N LEU A 57 1.98 -7.19 -7.09
CA LEU A 57 1.54 -6.08 -7.97
C LEU A 57 2.70 -5.46 -8.75
N SER A 58 3.94 -5.62 -8.28
CA SER A 58 5.13 -4.99 -8.86
C SER A 58 5.81 -5.86 -9.92
N ALA A 59 5.54 -7.18 -9.95
CA ALA A 59 6.19 -8.10 -10.89
C ALA A 59 5.84 -7.78 -12.36
N GLU A 60 4.59 -7.43 -12.65
CA GLU A 60 4.17 -7.00 -13.99
C GLU A 60 4.89 -5.71 -14.43
N ASP A 61 5.04 -4.76 -13.51
CA ASP A 61 5.75 -3.50 -13.78
C ASP A 61 7.26 -3.71 -13.89
N LEU A 62 7.81 -4.72 -13.21
CA LEU A 62 9.21 -5.13 -13.38
C LEU A 62 9.44 -5.69 -14.78
N VAL A 63 8.54 -6.54 -15.29
CA VAL A 63 8.60 -7.07 -16.66
C VAL A 63 8.58 -5.93 -17.69
N LYS A 64 7.69 -4.94 -17.50
CA LYS A 64 7.66 -3.73 -18.34
C LYS A 64 8.98 -2.95 -18.27
N ARG A 65 9.55 -2.76 -17.07
CA ARG A 65 10.82 -2.05 -16.88
C ARG A 65 12.03 -2.76 -17.48
N LEU A 66 12.02 -4.09 -17.51
CA LEU A 66 13.10 -4.91 -18.08
C LEU A 66 13.02 -5.03 -19.61
N GLY A 67 12.00 -4.44 -20.24
CA GLY A 67 11.83 -4.45 -21.69
C GLY A 67 11.42 -5.80 -22.26
N TRP A 68 10.83 -6.68 -21.43
CA TRP A 68 10.45 -8.05 -21.82
C TRP A 68 9.05 -8.13 -22.45
N MET A 69 8.40 -6.99 -22.70
CA MET A 69 7.21 -6.89 -23.55
C MET A 69 7.61 -6.27 -24.89
N GLY A 70 7.79 -7.14 -25.88
CA GLY A 70 7.80 -6.87 -27.32
C GLY A 70 6.89 -7.87 -28.00
#